data_AF-A0A3A4KJR8-F1
#
_entry.id   AF-A0A3A4KJR8-F1
#
_cell.length_a   1.000
_cell.length_b   1.000
_cell.length_c   1.000
_cell.angle_alpha   90.00
_cell.angle_beta   90.00
_cell.angle_gamma   90.00
#
_symmetry.space_group_name_H-M   'P 1'
#
loop_
_entity.id
_entity.type
_entity.pdbx_description
1 polymer ?
#
loop_
_entity_poly.entity_id
_entity_poly.type
_entity_poly.pdbx_seq_one_letter_code
_entity_poly.pdbx_strand_id
1 'polypeptide(L)'
;MADMLKADLDVLHRLSSDFAGHAQKIEQIRIEPTLVMPDSPIQDLGGRVAEAVGKAYGLMAGNFHQMSEATKAAVLTYDGVDQAFAEQLRKYLSGEQGR
;
A
#
# COMPACT_ATOMS: atom_id res chain seq x y z
N MET A 1 2.92 -19.44 -19.30
CA MET A 1 2.01 -18.32 -19.00
C MET A 1 1.63 -18.31 -17.52
N ALA A 2 1.19 -19.44 -16.94
CA ALA A 2 0.94 -19.57 -15.50
C ALA A 2 2.14 -19.14 -14.61
N ASP A 3 3.37 -19.53 -14.97
CA ASP A 3 4.56 -19.15 -14.17
C ASP A 3 4.86 -17.64 -14.19
N MET A 4 4.55 -16.96 -15.29
CA MET A 4 4.75 -15.51 -15.43
C MET A 4 3.71 -14.74 -14.63
N LEU A 5 2.44 -15.18 -14.69
CA LEU A 5 1.35 -14.67 -13.86
C LEU A 5 1.64 -14.83 -12.37
N LYS A 6 2.12 -16.00 -11.97
CA LYS A 6 2.51 -16.28 -10.58
C LYS A 6 3.67 -15.41 -10.10
N ALA A 7 4.69 -15.21 -10.94
CA ALA A 7 5.80 -14.32 -10.62
C ALA A 7 5.36 -12.86 -10.46
N ASP A 8 4.44 -12.38 -11.30
CA ASP A 8 3.88 -11.02 -11.20
C ASP A 8 3.06 -10.85 -9.92
N LEU A 9 2.25 -11.86 -9.58
CA LEU A 9 1.41 -11.89 -8.37
C LEU A 9 2.25 -11.88 -7.09
N ASP A 10 3.34 -12.65 -7.04
CA ASP A 10 4.32 -12.62 -5.94
C ASP A 10 4.98 -11.23 -5.80
N VAL A 11 5.28 -10.57 -6.91
CA VAL A 11 5.84 -9.20 -6.91
C VAL A 11 4.82 -8.20 -6.36
N LEU A 12 3.57 -8.28 -6.81
CA LEU A 12 2.49 -7.39 -6.34
C LEU A 12 2.23 -7.58 -4.83
N HIS A 13 2.24 -8.81 -4.32
CA HIS A 13 2.12 -9.05 -2.89
C HIS A 13 3.25 -8.40 -2.09
N ARG A 14 4.50 -8.56 -2.53
CA ARG A 14 5.65 -7.93 -1.87
C ARG A 14 5.53 -6.41 -1.91
N LEU A 15 5.17 -5.85 -3.06
CA LEU A 15 5.04 -4.42 -3.26
C LEU A 15 3.95 -3.83 -2.33
N SER A 16 2.80 -4.50 -2.21
CA SER A 16 1.73 -4.07 -1.28
C SER A 16 2.20 -4.08 0.18
N SER A 17 2.92 -5.13 0.59
CA SER A 17 3.51 -5.24 1.93
C SER A 17 4.54 -4.14 2.19
N ASP A 18 5.41 -3.85 1.23
CA ASP A 18 6.44 -2.81 1.37
C ASP A 18 5.81 -1.41 1.47
N PHE A 19 4.78 -1.11 0.68
CA PHE A 19 4.06 0.15 0.80
C PHE A 19 3.36 0.29 2.16
N ALA A 20 2.72 -0.75 2.67
CA ALA A 20 2.11 -0.73 4.00
C ALA A 20 3.17 -0.52 5.10
N GLY A 21 4.32 -1.19 4.98
CA GLY A 21 5.44 -1.02 5.90
C GLY A 21 6.04 0.39 5.87
N HIS A 22 6.14 1.02 4.70
CA HIS A 22 6.59 2.41 4.58
C HIS A 22 5.57 3.39 5.16
N ALA A 23 4.28 3.22 4.91
CA ALA A 23 3.23 4.04 5.51
C ALA A 23 3.33 4.01 7.04
N GLN A 24 3.44 2.82 7.63
CA GLN A 24 3.55 2.64 9.07
C GLN A 24 4.81 3.31 9.65
N LYS A 25 5.95 3.19 8.96
CA LYS A 25 7.20 3.85 9.39
C LYS A 25 7.06 5.37 9.38
N ILE A 26 6.39 5.93 8.39
CA ILE A 26 6.16 7.37 8.28
C ILE A 26 5.21 7.86 9.38
N GLU A 27 4.15 7.12 9.68
CA GLU A 27 3.22 7.43 10.78
C GLU A 27 3.89 7.43 12.16
N GLN A 28 5.00 6.72 12.31
CA GLN A 28 5.78 6.69 13.56
C GLN A 28 6.73 7.88 13.71
N ILE A 29 6.93 8.70 12.67
CA ILE A 29 7.80 9.88 12.74
C ILE A 29 7.12 10.95 13.59
N ARG A 30 7.66 11.17 14.80
CA ARG A 30 7.24 12.26 15.69
C ARG A 30 8.14 13.47 15.50
N ILE A 31 7.54 14.62 15.23
CA ILE A 31 8.24 15.91 15.20
C ILE A 31 7.96 16.61 16.51
N GLU A 32 8.89 16.49 17.43
CA GLU A 32 8.85 17.23 18.69
C GLU A 32 9.43 18.63 18.48
N PRO A 33 8.76 19.70 18.95
CA PRO A 33 9.35 21.02 18.96
C PRO A 33 10.48 21.06 20.00
N THR A 34 11.71 20.85 19.54
CA THR A 34 12.92 20.82 20.40
C THR A 34 13.23 22.16 21.07
N LEU A 35 12.62 23.26 20.61
CA LEU A 35 12.96 24.61 21.07
C LEU A 35 11.86 25.20 21.97
N VAL A 36 12.06 25.06 23.29
CA VAL A 36 11.26 25.76 24.30
C VAL A 36 11.91 27.10 24.60
N MET A 37 11.33 28.18 24.09
CA MET A 37 11.78 29.56 24.33
C MET A 37 10.59 30.42 24.76
N PRO A 38 10.26 30.42 26.08
CA PRO A 38 9.11 31.14 26.61
C PRO A 38 9.11 32.61 26.15
N ASP A 39 7.94 33.11 25.78
CA ASP A 39 7.72 34.49 25.32
C ASP A 39 8.46 34.89 24.02
N SER A 40 9.03 33.92 23.30
CA SER A 40 9.68 34.18 22.00
C SER A 40 8.73 33.93 20.83
N PRO A 41 8.66 34.83 19.83
CA PRO A 41 7.99 34.56 18.55
C PRO A 41 8.52 33.31 17.82
N ILE A 42 9.73 32.87 18.15
CA ILE A 42 10.35 31.67 17.58
C ILE A 42 9.70 30.38 18.14
N GLN A 43 9.16 30.41 19.37
CA GLN A 43 8.45 29.26 19.93
C GLN A 43 7.18 28.96 19.12
N ASP A 44 6.39 29.99 18.80
CA ASP A 44 5.20 29.86 17.96
C ASP A 44 5.55 29.38 16.54
N LEU A 45 6.66 29.88 15.98
CA LEU A 45 7.15 29.42 14.67
C LEU A 45 7.54 27.93 14.72
N GLY A 46 8.20 27.49 15.80
CA GLY A 46 8.57 26.10 16.01
C GLY A 46 7.37 25.16 16.03
N GLY A 47 6.29 25.55 16.72
CA GLY A 47 5.03 24.80 16.73
C GLY A 47 4.39 24.67 15.35
N ARG A 48 4.35 25.76 14.58
CA ARG A 48 3.79 25.76 13.21
C ARG A 48 4.60 24.90 12.24
N VAL A 49 5.94 24.93 12.36
CA VAL A 49 6.82 24.09 11.54
C VAL A 49 6.61 22.62 11.89
N ALA A 50 6.55 22.27 13.19
CA ALA A 50 6.29 20.91 13.62
C ALA A 50 4.94 20.39 13.09
N GLU A 51 3.89 21.21 13.15
CA GLU A 51 2.57 20.88 12.60
C GLU A 51 2.60 20.70 11.08
N ALA A 52 3.25 21.61 10.34
CA ALA A 52 3.35 21.54 8.89
C ALA A 52 4.11 20.29 8.43
N VAL A 53 5.22 19.96 9.10
CA VAL A 53 6.00 18.76 8.81
C VAL A 53 5.20 17.50 9.16
N GLY A 54 4.48 17.49 10.29
CA GLY A 54 3.57 16.39 10.64
C GLY A 54 2.49 16.15 9.59
N LYS A 55 1.88 17.22 9.07
CA LYS A 55 0.91 17.13 7.96
C LYS A 55 1.54 16.57 6.68
N ALA A 56 2.76 16.99 6.35
CA ALA A 56 3.47 16.48 5.17
C ALA A 56 3.73 14.97 5.28
N TYR A 57 4.19 14.49 6.44
CA TYR A 57 4.36 13.05 6.69
C TYR A 57 3.02 12.30 6.63
N GLY A 58 1.94 12.87 7.18
CA GLY A 58 0.60 12.29 7.06
C GLY A 58 0.14 12.11 5.61
N LEU A 59 0.39 13.09 4.74
CA LEU A 59 0.09 12.99 3.30
C LEU A 59 0.92 11.89 2.63
N MET A 60 2.21 11.79 2.96
CA MET A 60 3.07 10.73 2.42
C MET A 60 2.59 9.34 2.84
N ALA A 61 2.27 9.14 4.12
CA ALA A 61 1.72 7.88 4.61
C ALA A 61 0.39 7.52 3.91
N GLY A 62 -0.50 8.49 3.74
CA GLY A 62 -1.76 8.32 3.02
C GLY A 62 -1.56 7.84 1.57
N ASN A 63 -0.58 8.42 0.87
CA ASN A 63 -0.25 7.98 -0.49
C ASN A 63 0.26 6.53 -0.52
N PHE A 64 1.12 6.15 0.43
CA PHE A 64 1.60 4.77 0.54
C PHE A 64 0.47 3.77 0.85
N HIS A 65 -0.49 4.15 1.70
CA HIS A 65 -1.70 3.34 1.92
C HIS A 65 -2.51 3.16 0.63
N GLN A 66 -2.77 4.24 -0.11
CA GLN A 66 -3.49 4.17 -1.38
C GLN A 66 -2.78 3.27 -2.40
N MET A 67 -1.45 3.36 -2.49
CA MET A 67 -0.66 2.49 -3.36
C MET A 67 -0.72 1.02 -2.90
N SER A 68 -0.69 0.76 -1.59
CA SER A 68 -0.86 -0.60 -1.06
C SER A 68 -2.23 -1.18 -1.43
N GLU A 69 -3.31 -0.41 -1.26
CA GLU A 69 -4.67 -0.84 -1.59
C GLU A 69 -4.86 -1.05 -3.10
N ALA A 70 -4.34 -0.16 -3.94
CA ALA A 70 -4.36 -0.33 -5.39
C ALA A 70 -3.62 -1.61 -5.82
N THR A 71 -2.50 -1.93 -5.15
CA THR A 71 -1.73 -3.14 -5.41
C THR A 71 -2.49 -4.40 -4.96
N LYS A 72 -3.18 -4.37 -3.80
CA LYS A 72 -4.05 -5.48 -3.36
C LYS A 72 -5.21 -5.70 -4.33
N ALA A 73 -5.81 -4.63 -4.84
CA ALA A 73 -6.87 -4.73 -5.82
C ALA A 73 -6.37 -5.42 -7.11
N ALA A 74 -5.16 -5.08 -7.57
CA ALA A 74 -4.54 -5.74 -8.72
C ALA A 74 -4.31 -7.24 -8.48
N VAL A 75 -3.83 -7.63 -7.28
CA VAL A 75 -3.69 -9.04 -6.89
C VAL A 75 -5.03 -9.78 -6.99
N LEU A 76 -6.10 -9.23 -6.41
CA LEU A 76 -7.42 -9.85 -6.44
C LEU A 76 -7.94 -10.06 -7.86
N THR A 77 -7.66 -9.13 -8.78
CA THR A 77 -8.04 -9.29 -10.20
C THR A 77 -7.26 -10.41 -10.89
N TYR A 78 -5.97 -10.58 -10.56
CA TYR A 78 -5.17 -11.67 -11.10
C TYR A 78 -5.57 -13.03 -10.54
N ASP A 79 -5.80 -13.12 -9.23
CA ASP A 79 -6.32 -14.34 -8.58
C ASP A 79 -7.66 -14.78 -9.19
N GLY A 80 -8.55 -13.82 -9.46
CA GLY A 80 -9.84 -14.09 -10.09
C GLY A 80 -9.73 -14.63 -11.52
N VAL A 81 -8.77 -14.12 -12.30
CA VAL A 81 -8.48 -14.62 -13.66
C VAL A 81 -7.89 -16.03 -13.61
N ASP A 82 -6.97 -16.30 -12.70
CA ASP A 82 -6.33 -17.61 -12.56
C ASP A 82 -7.34 -18.67 -12.09
N GLN A 83 -8.25 -18.31 -11.16
CA GLN A 83 -9.38 -19.15 -10.79
C GLN A 83 -10.31 -19.43 -11.96
N ALA A 84 -10.70 -18.41 -12.73
CA ALA A 84 -11.59 -18.58 -13.88
C ALA A 84 -10.98 -19.51 -14.94
N PHE A 85 -9.68 -19.40 -15.20
CA PHE A 85 -8.97 -20.31 -16.09
C PHE A 85 -8.87 -21.73 -15.53
N ALA A 86 -8.56 -21.88 -14.24
CA ALA A 86 -8.53 -23.18 -13.59
C ALA A 86 -9.91 -23.86 -13.64
N GLU A 87 -10.98 -23.09 -13.46
CA GLU A 87 -12.36 -23.57 -13.52
C GLU A 87 -12.77 -23.98 -14.94
N GLN A 88 -12.41 -23.18 -15.95
CA GLN A 88 -12.60 -23.54 -17.36
C GLN A 88 -11.83 -24.82 -17.72
N LEU A 89 -10.56 -24.93 -17.32
CA LEU A 89 -9.74 -26.11 -17.57
C LEU A 89 -10.35 -27.35 -16.89
N ARG A 90 -10.87 -27.19 -15.68
CA ARG A 90 -11.55 -28.27 -14.94
C ARG A 90 -12.83 -28.72 -15.66
N LYS A 91 -13.63 -27.79 -16.19
CA LYS A 91 -14.83 -28.09 -17.01
C LYS A 91 -14.50 -28.81 -18.32
N TYR A 92 -13.42 -28.41 -18.99
CA TYR A 92 -12.93 -29.12 -20.18
C TYR A 92 -12.43 -30.53 -19.86
N LEU A 93 -11.69 -30.70 -18.77
CA LEU A 93 -11.14 -32.00 -18.34
C LEU A 93 -12.21 -32.94 -17.77
N SER A 94 -13.26 -32.42 -17.12
CA SER A 94 -14.38 -33.22 -16.62
C SER A 94 -15.36 -33.65 -17.72
N GLY A 95 -15.16 -33.21 -18.96
CA GLY A 95 -16.05 -33.55 -20.08
C GLY A 95 -17.42 -32.86 -20.01
N GLU A 96 -17.57 -31.80 -19.21
CA GLU A 96 -18.75 -30.93 -19.23
C GLU A 96 -18.75 -30.02 -20.48
N GLN A 97 -18.52 -30.60 -21.66
CA GLN A 97 -19.09 -30.05 -22.89
C GLN A 97 -20.50 -30.60 -23.01
N GLY A 98 -21.42 -29.92 -22.32
CA GLY A 98 -22.85 -30.07 -22.55
C GLY A 98 -23.17 -29.78 -24.02
N ARG A 99 -23.86 -30.76 -24.63
CA ARG A 99 -24.58 -30.68 -25.90
C ARG A 99 -25.48 -29.47 -26.01
#